data_AF-A0A965IHL2-F1
#
_entry.id   AF-A0A965IHL2-F1
#
_cell.length_a   1.000
_cell.length_b   1.000
_cell.length_c   1.000
_cell.angle_alpha   90.00
_cell.angle_beta   90.00
_cell.angle_gamma   90.00
#
_symmetry.space_group_name_H-M   'P 1'
#
loop_
_entity.id
_entity.type
_entity.pdbx_description
1 polymer ?
#
loop_
_entity_poly.entity_id
_entity_poly.type
_entity_poly.pdbx_seq_one_letter_code
_entity_poly.pdbx_strand_id
1 'polypeptide(L)'
;MASQQPSQRPDCWSCQHFAVSWDPRLPYSCKLMGFKSKRAPCLEVASADGRSCMGYSRKALLVANGRSGSSGVNGGVAHLPAL
;
A
#
# COMPACT_ATOMS: atom_id res chain seq x y z
N MET A 1 3.19 -13.54 6.89
CA MET A 1 4.11 -12.40 7.03
C MET A 1 3.64 -11.35 6.04
N ALA A 2 3.39 -10.12 6.51
CA ALA A 2 2.41 -9.17 5.96
C ALA A 2 2.55 -8.89 4.45
N SER A 3 1.51 -9.28 3.72
CA SER A 3 1.30 -9.11 2.29
C SER A 3 1.18 -7.64 1.91
N GLN A 4 2.18 -7.07 1.23
CA GLN A 4 2.02 -5.75 0.58
C GLN A 4 2.87 -5.65 -0.70
N GLN A 5 2.24 -5.91 -1.84
CA GLN A 5 2.54 -5.28 -3.14
C GLN A 5 1.21 -5.14 -3.89
N PRO A 6 0.98 -4.00 -4.55
CA PRO A 6 1.33 -3.93 -5.95
C PRO A 6 2.23 -2.73 -6.24
N SER A 7 3.02 -2.86 -7.31
CA SER A 7 4.09 -2.00 -7.82
C SER A 7 3.68 -0.55 -8.20
N GLN A 8 2.85 0.08 -7.38
CA GLN A 8 2.35 1.44 -7.52
C GLN A 8 2.84 2.20 -6.28
N ARG A 9 3.47 3.37 -6.49
CA ARG A 9 3.90 4.23 -5.38
C ARG A 9 2.71 4.45 -4.42
N PRO A 10 2.88 4.30 -3.09
CA PRO A 10 1.77 4.40 -2.15
C PRO A 10 1.21 5.84 -2.14
N ASP A 11 -0.02 6.00 -2.61
CA ASP A 11 -0.73 7.29 -2.63
C ASP A 11 -1.38 7.59 -1.29
N CYS A 12 -0.85 8.58 -0.58
CA CYS A 12 -1.39 9.00 0.72
C CYS A 12 -2.90 9.36 0.70
N TRP A 13 -3.43 9.87 -0.41
CA TRP A 13 -4.84 10.23 -0.59
C TRP A 13 -5.77 9.02 -0.55
N SER A 14 -5.28 7.87 -1.02
CA SER A 14 -5.97 6.59 -0.98
C SER A 14 -5.72 5.83 0.33
N CYS A 15 -4.92 6.37 1.25
CA CYS A 15 -4.60 5.72 2.52
C CYS A 15 -5.70 5.97 3.57
N GLN A 16 -6.09 4.93 4.30
CA GLN A 16 -7.06 5.08 5.41
C GLN A 16 -6.48 5.86 6.61
N HIS A 17 -5.16 5.82 6.79
CA HIS A 17 -4.46 6.45 7.92
C HIS A 17 -4.11 7.93 7.68
N PHE A 18 -4.28 8.41 6.45
CA PHE A 18 -4.04 9.81 6.12
C PHE A 18 -5.12 10.71 6.72
N ALA A 19 -4.70 11.84 7.30
CA ALA A 19 -5.58 12.89 7.78
C ALA A 19 -5.01 14.27 7.51
N VAL A 20 -5.91 15.23 7.24
CA VAL A 20 -5.57 16.65 7.19
C VAL A 20 -5.65 17.21 8.61
N SER A 21 -4.60 17.90 9.02
CA SER A 21 -4.46 18.57 10.32
C SER A 21 -4.88 20.03 10.20
N TRP A 22 -5.34 20.62 11.30
CA TRP A 22 -5.69 22.04 11.39
C TRP A 22 -4.49 22.98 11.54
N ASP A 23 -3.27 22.45 11.69
CA ASP A 23 -2.05 23.26 11.78
C ASP A 23 -1.63 23.76 10.38
N PRO A 24 -1.56 25.09 10.14
CA PRO A 24 -1.23 25.64 8.83
C PRO A 24 0.21 25.36 8.38
N ARG A 25 1.13 25.10 9.32
CA ARG A 25 2.53 24.75 9.01
C ARG A 25 2.68 23.27 8.69
N LEU A 26 1.79 22.41 9.19
CA LEU A 26 1.83 20.95 9.03
C LEU A 26 0.42 20.42 8.71
N PRO A 27 -0.08 20.66 7.48
CA PRO A 27 -1.44 20.32 7.11
C PRO A 27 -1.67 18.82 6.93
N TYR A 28 -0.62 18.01 6.82
CA TYR A 28 -0.75 16.57 6.64
C TYR A 28 -0.34 15.81 7.89
N SER A 29 -1.07 14.75 8.21
CA SER A 29 -0.80 13.89 9.36
C SER A 29 -0.99 12.42 9.02
N CYS A 30 -0.13 11.58 9.61
CA CYS A 30 -0.23 10.13 9.53
C CYS A 30 -0.72 9.58 10.87
N LYS A 31 -1.92 9.00 10.92
CA LYS A 31 -2.46 8.44 12.16
C LYS A 31 -1.73 7.18 12.62
N LEU A 32 -1.16 6.42 11.68
CA LEU A 32 -0.46 5.17 11.98
C LEU A 32 0.87 5.44 12.71
N MET A 33 1.65 6.41 12.22
CA MET A 33 2.94 6.77 12.81
C MET A 33 2.86 7.92 13.81
N GLY A 34 1.75 8.66 13.85
CA GLY A 34 1.52 9.72 14.84
C GLY A 34 2.22 11.05 14.59
N PHE A 35 2.78 11.29 13.39
CA PHE A 35 3.47 12.54 13.06
C PHE A 35 2.68 13.43 12.09
N LYS A 36 3.07 14.72 12.04
CA LYS A 36 2.55 15.72 11.11
C LYS A 36 3.66 16.25 10.21
N SER A 37 3.36 16.58 8.96
CA SER A 37 4.32 16.97 7.94
C SER A 37 3.78 18.05 6.98
N LYS A 38 4.71 18.78 6.34
CA LYS A 38 4.40 19.75 5.27
C LYS A 38 4.06 19.05 3.96
N ARG A 39 4.68 17.91 3.70
CA ARG A 39 4.49 17.09 2.50
C ARG A 39 3.66 15.85 2.85
N ALA A 40 3.22 15.12 1.83
CA ALA A 40 2.53 13.85 2.03
C ALA A 40 3.37 12.92 2.93
N PRO A 41 2.78 12.30 3.97
CA PRO A 41 3.55 11.55 4.96
C PRO A 41 4.29 10.34 4.37
N CYS A 42 3.81 9.76 3.27
CA CYS A 42 4.49 8.71 2.50
C CYS A 42 5.83 9.19 1.91
N LEU A 43 5.95 10.47 1.57
CA LEU A 43 7.21 11.06 1.09
C LEU A 43 8.19 11.28 2.23
N GLU A 44 7.73 11.76 3.38
CA GLU A 44 8.56 11.88 4.59
C GLU A 44 9.10 10.51 5.02
N VAL A 45 8.24 9.49 5.06
CA VAL A 45 8.66 8.10 5.37
C VAL A 45 9.66 7.60 4.33
N ALA A 46 9.45 7.87 3.04
CA ALA A 46 10.40 7.48 2.01
C ALA A 46 11.73 8.22 2.10
N SER A 47 11.73 9.48 2.52
CA SER A 47 12.96 10.24 2.76
C SER A 47 13.70 9.77 4.02
N ALA A 48 12.98 9.35 5.07
CA ALA A 48 13.58 8.88 6.31
C ALA A 48 14.07 7.42 6.25
N ASP A 49 13.27 6.52 5.67
CA ASP A 49 13.55 5.07 5.61
C ASP A 49 14.26 4.67 4.31
N GLY A 50 14.20 5.51 3.27
CA GLY A 50 14.70 5.19 1.93
C GLY A 50 13.81 4.20 1.16
N ARG A 51 12.67 3.79 1.71
CA ARG A 51 11.73 2.82 1.11
C ARG A 51 10.30 3.36 1.08
N SER A 52 9.45 2.73 0.28
CA SER A 52 8.03 3.06 0.27
C SER A 52 7.38 2.81 1.63
N CYS A 53 6.35 3.60 1.96
CA CYS A 53 5.63 3.48 3.23
C CYS A 53 5.05 2.07 3.42
N MET A 54 5.66 1.30 4.34
CA MET A 54 5.21 -0.05 4.69
C MET A 54 3.91 -0.06 5.52
N GLY A 55 3.42 1.10 5.96
CA GLY A 55 2.17 1.25 6.69
C GLY A 55 0.97 1.62 5.82
N TYR A 56 1.12 1.58 4.50
CA TYR A 56 0.08 1.99 3.58
C TYR A 56 -1.10 1.01 3.57
N SER A 57 -2.27 1.47 3.99
CA SER A 57 -3.51 0.69 3.88
C SER A 57 -4.52 1.44 3.03
N ARG A 58 -4.94 0.81 1.93
CA ARG A 58 -5.87 1.40 0.96
C ARG A 58 -7.25 1.55 1.60
N LYS A 59 -7.86 2.73 1.44
CA LYS A 59 -9.24 3.01 1.83
C LYS A 59 -10.16 2.08 1.03
N ALA A 60 -11.02 1.35 1.73
CA ALA A 60 -12.06 0.56 1.10
C ALA A 60 -13.07 1.51 0.44
N LEU A 61 -12.82 1.87 -0.82
CA LEU A 61 -13.87 2.43 -1.65
C LEU A 61 -14.82 1.28 -1.92
N LEU A 62 -16.10 1.44 -1.56
CA LEU A 62 -17.16 0.48 -1.86
C LEU A 62 -17.49 0.47 -3.37
N VAL A 63 -16.46 0.36 -4.22
CA VAL A 63 -16.60 0.08 -5.64
C VAL A 63 -16.39 -1.42 -5.79
N ALA A 64 -17.49 -2.15 -5.73
CA ALA A 64 -17.53 -3.52 -6.18
C ALA A 64 -17.34 -3.54 -7.71
N ASN A 65 -16.12 -3.83 -8.18
CA ASN A 65 -15.91 -4.57 -9.42
C ASN A 65 -14.43 -4.98 -9.62
N GLY A 66 -14.18 -6.29 -9.52
CA GLY A 66 -13.27 -6.98 -10.45
C GLY A 66 -11.80 -7.18 -10.07
N ARG A 67 -11.50 -8.38 -9.54
CA ARG A 67 -10.28 -9.19 -9.77
C ARG A 67 -8.91 -8.48 -9.66
N SER A 68 -8.25 -8.69 -8.52
CA SER A 68 -6.79 -8.76 -8.45
C SER A 68 -6.40 -10.11 -7.88
N GLY A 69 -6.59 -11.16 -8.68
CA GLY A 69 -6.19 -12.53 -8.38
C GLY A 69 -5.10 -12.95 -9.36
N SER A 70 -3.85 -12.59 -9.06
CA SER A 70 -2.67 -13.08 -9.77
C SER A 70 -2.28 -14.44 -9.22
N SER A 71 -2.91 -15.52 -9.71
CA SER A 71 -2.36 -16.87 -9.56
C SER A 71 -1.96 -17.37 -10.94
N GLY A 72 -0.73 -17.02 -11.33
CA GLY A 72 -0.01 -17.78 -12.35
C GLY A 72 0.42 -19.10 -11.74
N VAL A 73 -0.19 -20.20 -12.17
CA VAL A 73 0.41 -21.52 -12.06
C VAL A 73 1.01 -21.84 -13.43
N ASN A 74 2.32 -21.70 -13.57
CA ASN A 74 3.04 -22.21 -14.72
C ASN A 74 3.50 -23.65 -14.40
N GLY A 75 2.99 -24.59 -15.20
CA GLY A 75 3.69 -25.76 -15.75
C GLY A 75 4.49 -26.69 -14.82
N GLY A 76 4.06 -27.96 -14.77
CA GLY A 76 4.86 -29.08 -14.27
C GLY A 76 4.33 -30.41 -14.81
N VAL A 77 4.75 -30.75 -16.02
CA VAL A 77 4.58 -32.06 -16.69
C VAL A 77 5.23 -33.18 -15.87
N ALA A 78 4.61 -34.38 -15.83
CA ALA A 78 5.25 -35.66 -16.14
C ALA A 78 4.43 -36.90 -15.68
N HIS A 79 4.10 -37.72 -16.67
CA HIS A 79 4.18 -39.20 -16.65
C HIS A 79 3.10 -40.01 -15.91
N LEU A 80 2.08 -40.46 -16.66
CA LEU A 80 1.39 -41.72 -16.36
C LEU A 80 2.24 -42.86 -16.95
N PRO A 81 2.67 -43.86 -16.17
CA PRO A 81 2.99 -45.16 -16.74
C PRO A 81 1.68 -45.88 -17.06
N ALA A 82 1.65 -46.46 -18.27
CA ALA A 82 0.67 -47.46 -18.65
C ALA A 82 0.67 -48.60 -17.62
N LEU A 83 -0.51 -49.08 -17.24
CA LEU A 83 -0.86 -50.49 -17.03
C LEU A 83 -2.38 -50.64 -16.92
#